data_AF-A0A9D0KKQ2-F1
#
_entry.id   AF-A0A9D0KKQ2-F1
#
_cell.length_a   1.000
_cell.length_b   1.000
_cell.length_c   1.000
_cell.angle_alpha   90.00
_cell.angle_beta   90.00
_cell.angle_gamma   90.00
#
_symmetry.space_group_name_H-M   'P 1'
#
loop_
_entity.id
_entity.type
_entity.pdbx_description
1 polymer ?
#
loop_
_entity_poly.entity_id
_entity_poly.type
_entity_poly.pdbx_seq_one_letter_code
_entity_poly.pdbx_strand_id
1 'polypeptide(L)'
;MAENELKHAIEKFARDLAAKAESFVDDISTLEVRTFTMPSGRITSLAGQSLNLDDPTAADGLQLRAYTQIDFDSDTVICVPVDSNDQVDRSVWDMHQTMVNQALRTRESMLKAMGDALSSALAALERLAS
;
A
#
# COMPACT_ATOMS: atom_id res chain seq x y z
N MET A 1 -13.77 -42.24 -7.63
CA MET A 1 -12.64 -41.42 -8.13
C MET A 1 -13.02 -39.95 -8.23
N ALA A 2 -14.03 -39.57 -9.03
CA ALA A 2 -14.47 -38.18 -9.19
C ALA A 2 -14.85 -37.44 -7.88
N GLU A 3 -15.51 -38.09 -6.93
CA GLU A 3 -15.90 -37.48 -5.65
C GLU A 3 -14.68 -37.10 -4.78
N ASN A 4 -13.63 -37.93 -4.80
CA ASN A 4 -12.41 -37.67 -4.06
C ASN A 4 -11.55 -36.57 -4.72
N GLU A 5 -11.61 -36.46 -6.05
CA GLU A 5 -10.98 -35.37 -6.80
C GLU A 5 -11.68 -34.03 -6.57
N LEU A 6 -13.02 -34.01 -6.53
CA LEU A 6 -13.81 -32.82 -6.22
C LEU A 6 -13.52 -32.31 -4.80
N LYS A 7 -13.52 -33.21 -3.81
CA LYS A 7 -13.16 -32.87 -2.44
C LYS A 7 -11.75 -32.27 -2.36
N HIS A 8 -10.78 -32.88 -3.04
CA HIS A 8 -9.41 -32.36 -3.06
C HIS A 8 -9.31 -30.98 -3.74
N ALA A 9 -10.06 -30.74 -4.81
CA ALA A 9 -10.12 -29.46 -5.49
C ALA A 9 -10.74 -28.35 -4.61
N ILE A 10 -11.82 -28.65 -3.90
CA ILE A 10 -12.47 -27.74 -2.93
C ILE A 10 -11.49 -27.40 -1.80
N GLU A 11 -10.85 -28.41 -1.21
CA GLU A 11 -9.86 -28.20 -0.15
C GLU A 11 -8.67 -27.36 -0.62
N LYS A 12 -8.19 -27.59 -1.85
CA LYS A 12 -7.10 -26.81 -2.44
C LYS A 12 -7.53 -25.36 -2.66
N PHE A 13 -8.71 -25.14 -3.24
CA PHE A 13 -9.21 -23.79 -3.48
C PHE A 13 -9.40 -23.01 -2.17
N ALA A 14 -9.95 -23.63 -1.13
CA ALA A 14 -10.11 -22.99 0.18
C ALA A 14 -8.75 -22.60 0.80
N ARG A 15 -7.73 -23.46 0.68
CA ARG A 15 -6.36 -23.13 1.13
C ARG A 15 -5.74 -21.99 0.32
N ASP A 16 -5.86 -22.04 -1.01
CA ASP A 16 -5.31 -21.01 -1.89
C ASP A 16 -5.99 -19.64 -1.62
N LEU A 17 -7.30 -19.65 -1.33
CA LEU A 17 -8.06 -18.46 -0.96
C LEU A 17 -7.60 -17.87 0.37
N ALA A 18 -7.43 -18.72 1.40
CA ALA A 18 -6.93 -18.29 2.71
C ALA A 18 -5.52 -17.68 2.61
N ALA A 19 -4.61 -18.36 1.90
CA ALA A 19 -3.26 -17.85 1.67
C ALA A 19 -3.26 -16.52 0.92
N LYS A 20 -4.17 -16.34 -0.05
CA LYS A 20 -4.27 -15.07 -0.77
C LYS A 20 -4.81 -13.95 0.11
N ALA A 21 -5.79 -14.24 0.96
CA ALA A 21 -6.31 -13.28 1.93
C ALA A 21 -5.23 -12.84 2.94
N GLU A 22 -4.48 -13.78 3.49
CA GLU A 22 -3.36 -13.51 4.41
C GLU A 22 -2.31 -12.61 3.73
N SER A 23 -1.83 -12.99 2.53
CA SER A 23 -0.84 -12.18 1.80
C SER A 23 -1.31 -10.76 1.53
N PHE A 24 -2.60 -10.58 1.25
CA PHE A 24 -3.16 -9.27 0.98
C PHE A 24 -3.26 -8.40 2.24
N VAL A 25 -3.63 -8.99 3.38
CA VAL A 25 -3.64 -8.30 4.66
C VAL A 25 -2.25 -7.82 5.02
N ASP A 26 -1.23 -8.67 4.81
CA ASP A 26 0.17 -8.31 5.04
C ASP A 26 0.61 -7.17 4.12
N ASP A 27 0.31 -7.26 2.82
CA ASP A 27 0.67 -6.24 1.82
C ASP A 27 0.02 -4.87 2.09
N ILE A 28 -1.18 -4.86 2.65
CA ILE A 28 -1.95 -3.64 2.90
C ILE A 28 -1.93 -3.22 4.36
N SER A 29 -1.15 -3.88 5.22
CA SER A 29 -1.13 -3.68 6.68
C SER A 29 -0.74 -2.25 7.07
N THR A 30 0.23 -1.68 6.37
CA THR A 30 0.71 -0.32 6.60
C THR A 30 0.65 0.49 5.31
N LEU A 31 0.11 1.71 5.40
CA LEU A 31 0.24 2.71 4.36
C LEU A 31 1.34 3.68 4.76
N GLU A 32 2.33 3.84 3.90
CA GLU A 32 3.41 4.79 4.11
C GLU A 32 3.49 5.77 2.93
N VAL A 33 3.52 7.06 3.26
CA VAL A 33 3.72 8.15 2.29
C VAL A 33 4.93 8.96 2.73
N ARG A 34 5.93 9.02 1.86
CA ARG A 34 7.15 9.80 2.04
C ARG A 34 7.23 10.86 0.95
N THR A 35 7.33 12.13 1.32
CA THR A 35 7.53 13.23 0.37
C THR A 35 8.94 13.75 0.48
N PHE A 36 9.69 13.59 -0.60
CA PHE A 36 11.07 14.05 -0.71
C PHE A 36 11.16 15.30 -1.58
N THR A 37 12.10 16.17 -1.26
CA THR A 37 12.54 17.26 -2.14
C THR A 37 13.99 17.07 -2.51
N MET A 38 14.38 17.63 -3.65
CA MET A 38 15.77 17.70 -4.07
C MET A 38 16.02 18.96 -4.91
N PRO A 39 17.29 19.38 -5.10
CA PRO A 39 17.61 20.47 -6.00
C PRO A 39 17.11 20.19 -7.42
N SER A 40 16.48 21.18 -8.05
CA SER A 40 15.85 21.06 -9.39
C SER A 40 16.81 20.54 -10.47
N GLY A 41 18.10 20.91 -10.40
CA GLY A 41 19.13 20.43 -11.33
C GLY A 41 19.46 18.95 -11.25
N ARG A 42 18.96 18.23 -10.22
CA ARG A 42 19.17 16.78 -10.05
C ARG A 42 17.93 15.94 -10.34
N ILE A 43 16.76 16.54 -10.57
CA ILE A 43 15.51 15.78 -10.86
C ILE A 43 15.68 14.88 -12.09
N THR A 44 16.36 15.37 -13.14
CA THR A 44 16.58 14.61 -14.38
C THR A 44 17.41 13.35 -14.17
N SER A 45 18.27 13.32 -13.14
CA SER A 45 19.05 12.11 -12.82
C SER A 45 18.20 10.97 -12.25
N LEU A 46 16.98 11.25 -11.78
CA LEU A 46 16.06 10.23 -11.27
C LEU A 46 15.11 9.68 -12.34
N ALA A 47 14.94 10.39 -13.46
CA ALA A 47 13.99 10.00 -14.48
C ALA A 47 14.39 8.67 -15.14
N GLY A 48 13.50 7.67 -15.06
CA GLY A 48 13.71 6.35 -15.66
C GLY A 48 14.53 5.36 -14.83
N GLN A 49 14.96 5.74 -13.61
CA GLN A 49 15.61 4.83 -12.68
C GLN A 49 14.61 4.26 -11.68
N SER A 50 14.79 3.00 -11.28
CA SER A 50 14.11 2.46 -10.10
C SER A 50 14.82 3.02 -8.88
N LEU A 51 14.14 3.91 -8.15
CA LEU A 51 14.69 4.56 -6.98
C LEU A 51 14.56 3.64 -5.77
N ASN A 52 15.67 3.03 -5.36
CA ASN A 52 15.72 2.28 -4.11
C ASN A 52 16.07 3.23 -2.96
N LEU A 53 15.07 3.64 -2.18
CA LEU A 53 15.28 4.56 -1.04
C LEU A 53 16.04 3.93 0.14
N ASP A 54 16.21 2.61 0.15
CA ASP A 54 17.00 1.89 1.15
C ASP A 54 18.49 1.83 0.79
N ASP A 55 18.86 2.21 -0.44
CA ASP A 55 20.24 2.42 -0.85
C ASP A 55 20.65 3.88 -0.54
N PRO A 56 21.61 4.11 0.38
CA PRO A 56 22.08 5.45 0.74
C PRO A 56 22.62 6.25 -0.46
N THR A 57 23.13 5.55 -1.48
CA THR A 57 23.68 6.16 -2.68
C THR A 57 22.58 6.65 -3.61
N ALA A 58 21.49 5.87 -3.75
CA ALA A 58 20.32 6.25 -4.54
C ALA A 58 19.47 7.33 -3.83
N ALA A 59 19.53 7.38 -2.50
CA ALA A 59 18.92 8.42 -1.70
C ALA A 59 19.75 9.72 -1.62
N ASP A 60 20.97 9.75 -2.19
CA ASP A 60 21.85 10.91 -2.13
C ASP A 60 21.18 12.16 -2.74
N GLY A 61 21.12 13.23 -1.96
CA GLY A 61 20.51 14.49 -2.35
C GLY A 61 18.98 14.54 -2.27
N LEU A 62 18.31 13.47 -1.84
CA LEU A 62 16.90 13.50 -1.43
C LEU A 62 16.80 13.95 0.03
N GLN A 63 15.89 14.87 0.29
CA GLN A 63 15.55 15.32 1.64
C GLN A 63 14.12 14.94 1.94
N LEU A 64 13.90 14.09 2.95
CA LEU A 64 12.55 13.81 3.47
C LEU A 64 12.00 15.10 4.09
N ARG A 65 10.85 15.58 3.59
CA ARG A 65 10.21 16.80 4.07
C ARG A 65 8.91 16.53 4.80
N ALA A 66 8.15 15.53 4.38
CA ALA A 66 6.91 15.13 5.05
C ALA A 66 6.77 13.61 5.06
N TYR A 67 6.15 13.11 6.12
CA TYR A 67 6.02 11.69 6.39
C TYR A 67 4.65 11.41 6.99
N THR A 68 3.98 10.38 6.48
CA THR A 68 2.78 9.81 7.08
C THR A 68 2.86 8.29 7.02
N GLN A 69 2.70 7.64 8.17
CA GLN A 69 2.44 6.20 8.26
C GLN A 69 1.07 5.99 8.90
N ILE A 70 0.30 5.05 8.35
CA ILE A 70 -1.03 4.67 8.83
C ILE A 70 -1.12 3.15 8.88
N ASP A 71 -1.19 2.61 10.09
CA ASP A 71 -1.36 1.18 10.31
C ASP A 71 -2.82 0.75 10.08
N PHE A 72 -3.06 -0.56 10.04
CA PHE A 72 -4.37 -1.11 9.67
C PHE A 72 -5.49 -0.73 10.65
N ASP A 73 -5.17 -0.62 11.94
CA ASP A 73 -6.07 -0.16 13.00
C ASP A 73 -6.26 1.37 13.02
N SER A 74 -5.67 2.07 12.05
CA SER A 74 -5.68 3.52 11.90
C SER A 74 -4.79 4.29 12.88
N ASP A 75 -3.84 3.63 13.56
CA ASP A 75 -2.76 4.33 14.24
C ASP A 75 -1.94 5.13 13.23
N THR A 76 -1.60 6.37 13.57
CA THR A 76 -0.95 7.31 12.64
C THR A 76 0.31 7.94 13.22
N VAL A 77 1.35 8.00 12.39
CA VAL A 77 2.56 8.78 12.64
C VAL A 77 2.66 9.83 11.55
N ILE A 78 2.77 11.11 11.91
CA ILE A 78 2.82 12.22 10.97
C ILE A 78 3.99 13.14 11.32
N CYS A 79 4.84 13.44 10.34
CA CYS A 79 5.85 14.50 10.43
C CYS A 79 5.47 15.62 9.47
N VAL A 80 5.17 16.79 10.05
CA VAL A 80 4.77 18.00 9.31
C VAL A 80 6.01 18.73 8.81
N PRO A 81 6.07 19.14 7.53
CA PRO A 81 7.21 19.88 7.00
C PRO A 81 7.26 21.29 7.61
N VAL A 82 8.46 21.71 8.03
CA VAL A 82 8.74 23.09 8.41
C VAL A 82 9.70 23.75 7.41
N ASP A 83 9.65 25.07 7.33
CA ASP A 83 10.58 25.92 6.57
C ASP A 83 11.75 26.38 7.46
N SER A 84 12.62 27.25 6.93
CA SER A 84 13.79 27.76 7.65
C SER A 84 13.47 28.68 8.83
N ASN A 85 12.21 29.09 8.98
CA ASN A 85 11.72 29.93 10.07
C ASN A 85 10.88 29.13 11.07
N ASP A 86 10.99 27.80 11.05
CA ASP A 86 10.20 26.86 11.85
C ASP A 86 8.68 27.02 11.66
N GLN A 87 8.25 27.56 10.52
CA GLN A 87 6.84 27.63 10.15
C GLN A 87 6.47 26.44 9.27
N VAL A 88 5.22 25.99 9.34
CA VAL A 88 4.75 24.90 8.48
C VAL A 88 4.90 25.29 7.01
N ASP A 89 5.65 24.50 6.24
CA ASP A 89 5.75 24.66 4.79
C ASP A 89 4.46 24.15 4.15
N ARG A 90 3.50 25.07 4.00
CA ARG A 90 2.16 24.76 3.47
C ARG A 90 2.20 24.16 2.07
N SER A 91 3.16 24.56 1.25
CA SER A 91 3.23 24.07 -0.14
C SER A 91 3.56 22.57 -0.19
N VAL A 92 4.53 22.14 0.61
CA VAL A 92 4.89 20.71 0.74
C VAL A 92 3.78 19.96 1.47
N TRP A 93 3.21 20.58 2.51
CA TRP A 93 2.17 19.94 3.32
C TRP A 93 0.90 19.66 2.52
N ASP A 94 0.38 20.64 1.77
CA ASP A 94 -0.84 20.48 0.97
C ASP A 94 -0.66 19.41 -0.12
N MET A 95 0.53 19.34 -0.72
CA MET A 95 0.89 18.27 -1.67
C MET A 95 0.93 16.91 -0.99
N HIS A 96 1.58 16.81 0.17
CA HIS A 96 1.67 15.58 0.95
C HIS A 96 0.27 15.08 1.35
N GLN A 97 -0.58 15.95 1.90
CA GLN A 97 -1.95 15.59 2.27
C GLN A 97 -2.77 15.14 1.05
N THR A 98 -2.58 15.76 -0.11
CA THR A 98 -3.23 15.33 -1.35
C THR A 98 -2.84 13.88 -1.69
N MET A 99 -1.55 13.55 -1.59
CA MET A 99 -1.04 12.21 -1.85
C MET A 99 -1.51 11.19 -0.80
N VAL A 100 -1.50 11.55 0.48
CA VAL A 100 -2.04 10.70 1.56
C VAL A 100 -3.51 10.38 1.32
N ASN A 101 -4.32 11.38 1.01
CA ASN A 101 -5.74 11.19 0.72
C ASN A 101 -5.97 10.33 -0.53
N GLN A 102 -5.16 10.50 -1.58
CA GLN A 102 -5.24 9.64 -2.76
C GLN A 102 -4.89 8.19 -2.41
N ALA A 103 -3.81 7.97 -1.66
CA ALA A 103 -3.38 6.63 -1.27
C ALA A 103 -4.41 5.93 -0.38
N LEU A 104 -5.02 6.65 0.57
CA LEU A 104 -6.12 6.15 1.40
C LEU A 104 -7.33 5.71 0.56
N ARG A 105 -7.76 6.53 -0.41
CA ARG A 105 -8.86 6.16 -1.32
C ARG A 105 -8.53 4.94 -2.16
N THR A 106 -7.30 4.82 -2.65
CA THR A 106 -6.84 3.64 -3.38
C THR A 106 -6.84 2.40 -2.49
N ARG A 107 -6.34 2.51 -1.25
CA ARG A 107 -6.35 1.45 -0.23
C ARG A 107 -7.78 0.96 0.05
N GLU A 108 -8.71 1.89 0.25
CA GLU A 108 -10.14 1.59 0.45
C GLU A 108 -10.73 0.81 -0.75
N SER A 109 -10.45 1.24 -1.97
CA SER A 109 -10.91 0.55 -3.18
C SER A 109 -10.34 -0.87 -3.30
N MET A 110 -9.07 -1.08 -2.94
CA MET A 110 -8.43 -2.39 -2.94
C MET A 110 -9.05 -3.32 -1.89
N LEU A 111 -9.28 -2.82 -0.67
CA LEU A 111 -9.94 -3.56 0.40
C LEU A 111 -11.35 -4.03 -0.02
N LYS A 112 -12.13 -3.14 -0.63
CA LYS A 112 -13.45 -3.47 -1.17
C LYS A 112 -13.38 -4.55 -2.26
N ALA A 113 -12.51 -4.36 -3.25
CA ALA A 113 -12.35 -5.32 -4.34
C ALA A 113 -11.91 -6.71 -3.84
N MET A 114 -11.04 -6.77 -2.83
CA MET A 114 -10.67 -8.04 -2.20
C MET A 114 -11.84 -8.67 -1.44
N GLY A 115 -12.59 -7.89 -0.66
CA GLY A 115 -13.78 -8.37 0.03
C GLY A 115 -14.83 -8.97 -0.91
N ASP A 116 -15.04 -8.34 -2.07
CA ASP A 116 -15.94 -8.83 -3.11
C ASP A 116 -15.43 -10.12 -3.75
N ALA A 117 -14.12 -10.22 -4.00
CA ALA A 117 -13.48 -11.42 -4.55
C ALA A 117 -13.56 -12.60 -3.56
N LEU A 118 -13.28 -12.37 -2.28
CA LEU A 118 -13.39 -13.38 -1.22
C LEU A 118 -14.83 -13.86 -1.05
N SER A 119 -15.80 -12.95 -1.05
CA SER A 119 -17.23 -13.28 -0.95
C SER A 119 -17.69 -14.10 -2.16
N SER A 120 -17.25 -13.74 -3.37
CA SER A 120 -17.57 -14.49 -4.59
C SER A 120 -16.96 -15.89 -4.59
N ALA A 121 -15.72 -16.02 -4.10
CA ALA A 121 -15.05 -17.30 -3.95
C ALA A 121 -15.74 -18.21 -2.92
N LEU A 122 -16.17 -17.65 -1.78
CA LEU A 122 -16.94 -18.37 -0.77
C LEU A 122 -18.28 -18.86 -1.32
N ALA A 123 -19.03 -18.00 -2.02
CA ALA A 123 -20.29 -18.39 -2.65
C ALA A 123 -20.11 -19.50 -3.70
N ALA A 124 -18.99 -19.51 -4.43
CA ALA A 124 -18.67 -20.58 -5.36
C ALA A 124 -18.38 -21.91 -4.65
N LEU A 125 -17.67 -21.86 -3.51
CA LEU A 125 -17.43 -23.03 -2.66
C LEU A 125 -18.73 -23.63 -2.12
N GLU A 126 -19.63 -22.79 -1.59
CA GLU A 126 -20.91 -23.25 -1.04
C GLU A 126 -21.75 -23.99 -2.08
N ARG A 127 -21.76 -23.51 -3.33
CA ARG A 127 -22.46 -24.17 -4.46
C ARG A 127 -21.85 -25.50 -4.88
N LEU A 128 -20.55 -25.70 -4.66
CA LEU A 128 -19.85 -26.95 -4.98
C LEU A 128 -19.95 -27.98 -3.85
N ALA A 129 -20.23 -27.52 -2.62
CA ALA A 129 -20.40 -28.35 -1.44
C ALA A 129 -21.87 -28.77 -1.20
N SER A 130 -22.83 -28.06 -1.80
CA SER A 130 -24.27 -28.38 -1.81
C SER A 130 -24.63 -29.41 -2.87
#